data_AF-A0A645GJ96-F1
#
_entry.id   AF-A0A645GJ96-F1
#
_cell.length_a   1.000
_cell.length_b   1.000
_cell.length_c   1.000
_cell.angle_alpha   90.00
_cell.angle_beta   90.00
_cell.angle_gamma   90.00
#
_symmetry.space_group_name_H-M   'P 1'
#
loop_
_entity.id
_entity.type
_entity.pdbx_description
1 polymer ?
#
loop_
_entity_poly.entity_id
_entity_poly.type
_entity_poly.pdbx_seq_one_letter_code
_entity_poly.pdbx_strand_id
1 'polypeptide(L)'
;MLRLNTTIDNTRQHISQLVLIDELARTTNPTEGKAIVCGILDFFIQHNVQSLITTHYGIDMPCRKLRVKGFTENKNNEKITIDNINSFIDYSLEETAEKEVPHEAIKIAEIIGVNAAILERTKKYLKNDVQ
;
A
#
# COMPACT_ATOMS: atom_id res chain seq x y z
N MET A 1 17.47 -5.98 2.06
CA MET A 1 17.78 -7.16 2.91
C MET A 1 18.96 -6.91 3.84
N LEU A 2 20.20 -6.77 3.35
CA LEU A 2 21.39 -6.68 4.23
C LEU A 2 21.36 -5.55 5.28
N ARG A 3 20.74 -4.40 4.98
CA ARG A 3 20.56 -3.32 5.97
C ARG A 3 19.60 -3.65 7.11
N LEU A 4 18.70 -4.63 6.94
CA LEU A 4 17.81 -5.09 8.01
C LEU A 4 18.58 -5.83 9.11
N ASN A 5 19.73 -6.43 8.78
CA ASN A 5 20.55 -7.10 9.78
C ASN A 5 20.99 -6.11 10.86
N THR A 6 21.42 -4.91 10.47
CA THR A 6 21.76 -3.85 11.42
C THR A 6 20.58 -3.47 12.30
N THR A 7 19.37 -3.38 11.76
CA THR A 7 18.16 -3.12 12.54
C THR A 7 17.91 -4.24 13.55
N ILE A 8 18.04 -5.50 13.14
CA ILE A 8 17.85 -6.67 14.01
C ILE A 8 18.89 -6.70 15.13
N ASP A 9 20.16 -6.45 14.78
CA ASP A 9 21.28 -6.43 15.73
C ASP A 9 21.11 -5.28 16.74
N ASN A 10 20.74 -4.09 16.28
CA ASN A 10 20.42 -2.96 17.15
C ASN A 10 19.28 -3.29 18.13
N THR A 11 18.21 -3.94 17.64
CA THR A 11 17.08 -4.37 18.49
C THR A 11 17.55 -5.35 19.57
N ARG A 12 18.40 -6.31 19.22
CA ARG A 12 18.97 -7.29 20.17
C ARG A 12 19.91 -6.66 21.19
N GLN A 13 20.57 -5.57 20.83
CA GLN A 13 21.43 -4.78 21.72
C GLN A 13 20.66 -3.72 22.52
N HIS A 14 19.32 -3.70 22.43
CA HIS A 14 18.46 -2.71 23.08
C HIS A 14 18.79 -1.25 22.69
N ILE A 15 19.28 -1.04 21.47
CA ILE A 15 19.53 0.28 20.92
C ILE A 15 18.20 0.88 20.44
N SER A 16 17.87 2.07 20.93
CA SER A 16 16.69 2.81 20.47
C SER A 16 16.86 3.25 19.02
N GLN A 17 15.86 2.97 18.18
CA GLN A 17 15.91 3.26 16.75
C GLN A 17 14.51 3.53 16.19
N LEU A 18 14.44 4.41 15.19
CA LEU A 18 13.29 4.59 14.33
C LEU A 18 13.58 3.93 12.97
N VAL A 19 12.78 2.95 12.60
CA VAL A 19 12.98 2.17 11.37
C VAL A 19 11.99 2.63 10.30
N LEU A 20 12.50 3.21 9.22
CA LEU A 20 11.71 3.66 8.08
C LEU A 20 12.01 2.77 6.89
N ILE A 21 10.99 2.09 6.35
CA ILE A 21 11.17 1.18 5.21
C ILE A 21 10.19 1.56 4.11
N ASP A 22 10.73 1.78 2.92
CA ASP A 22 9.95 2.03 1.73
C ASP A 22 9.84 0.76 0.88
N GLU A 23 8.60 0.27 0.68
CA GLU A 23 8.23 -0.84 -0.21
C GLU A 23 9.15 -2.07 -0.10
N LEU A 24 9.26 -2.63 1.11
CA LEU A 24 10.09 -3.81 1.36
C LEU A 24 9.70 -4.97 0.41
N ALA A 25 10.71 -5.60 -0.17
CA ALA A 25 10.58 -6.78 -1.02
C ALA A 25 9.77 -6.56 -2.33
N ARG A 26 9.56 -5.32 -2.76
CA ARG A 26 8.75 -4.99 -3.96
C ARG A 26 9.12 -5.75 -5.25
N THR A 27 10.40 -6.04 -5.47
CA THR A 27 10.89 -6.63 -6.73
C THR A 27 10.88 -8.16 -6.75
N THR A 28 10.27 -8.82 -5.76
CA THR A 28 10.18 -10.28 -5.73
C THR A 28 8.79 -10.78 -6.13
N ASN A 29 8.65 -12.11 -6.20
CA ASN A 29 7.36 -12.76 -6.32
C ASN A 29 6.39 -12.22 -5.23
N PRO A 30 5.14 -11.82 -5.57
CA PRO A 30 4.22 -11.21 -4.61
C PRO A 30 3.95 -12.05 -3.36
N THR A 31 3.88 -13.38 -3.50
CA THR A 31 3.67 -14.31 -2.38
C THR A 31 4.89 -14.33 -1.46
N GLU A 32 6.09 -14.44 -2.02
CA GLU A 32 7.34 -14.41 -1.23
C GLU A 32 7.57 -13.03 -0.60
N GLY A 33 7.29 -11.96 -1.35
CA GLY A 33 7.43 -10.58 -0.88
C GLY A 33 6.53 -10.30 0.31
N LYS A 34 5.26 -10.70 0.23
CA LYS A 34 4.33 -10.64 1.36
C LYS A 34 4.84 -11.45 2.56
N ALA A 35 5.33 -12.67 2.35
CA ALA A 35 5.87 -13.49 3.43
C ALA A 35 7.09 -12.84 4.12
N ILE A 36 8.00 -12.24 3.35
CA ILE A 36 9.17 -11.49 3.87
C ILE A 36 8.70 -10.31 4.72
N VAL A 37 7.75 -9.52 4.21
CA VAL A 37 7.21 -8.36 4.94
C VAL A 37 6.55 -8.79 6.25
N CYS A 38 5.71 -9.84 6.21
CA CYS A 38 5.08 -10.38 7.42
C CYS A 38 6.12 -10.86 8.44
N GLY A 39 7.17 -11.56 8.01
CA GLY A 39 8.23 -12.02 8.93
C GLY A 39 8.99 -10.88 9.61
N ILE A 40 9.23 -9.78 8.90
CA ILE A 40 9.86 -8.58 9.49
C ILE A 40 8.90 -7.87 10.45
N LEU A 41 7.63 -7.74 10.07
CA LEU A 41 6.61 -7.15 10.93
C LEU A 41 6.41 -7.94 12.23
N ASP A 42 6.42 -9.27 12.15
CA ASP A 42 6.29 -10.16 13.31
C ASP A 42 7.41 -9.90 14.33
N PHE A 43 8.65 -9.85 13.84
CA PHE A 43 9.80 -9.49 14.65
C PHE A 43 9.67 -8.09 15.27
N PHE A 44 9.25 -7.08 14.50
CA PHE A 44 9.08 -5.72 15.02
C PHE A 44 7.98 -5.61 16.08
N ILE A 45 6.86 -6.32 15.90
CA ILE A 45 5.77 -6.37 16.87
C ILE A 45 6.26 -7.03 18.16
N GLN A 46 6.90 -8.20 18.07
CA GLN A 46 7.41 -8.94 19.22
C GLN A 46 8.40 -8.11 20.05
N HIS A 47 9.23 -7.30 19.39
CA HIS A 47 10.28 -6.52 20.04
C HIS A 47 9.92 -5.04 20.26
N ASN A 48 8.66 -4.65 20.03
CA ASN A 48 8.18 -3.26 20.17
C ASN A 48 9.06 -2.23 19.42
N VAL A 49 9.50 -2.56 18.20
CA VAL A 49 10.35 -1.70 17.39
C VAL A 49 9.53 -0.55 16.80
N GLN A 50 9.94 0.69 17.09
CA GLN A 50 9.31 1.87 16.49
C GLN A 50 9.62 1.92 14.99
N SER A 51 8.58 1.77 14.16
CA SER A 51 8.76 1.66 12.71
C SER A 51 7.62 2.28 11.91
N LEU A 52 7.93 2.72 10.69
CA LEU A 52 6.99 3.13 9.65
C LEU A 52 7.37 2.42 8.35
N ILE A 53 6.42 1.69 7.78
CA ILE A 53 6.66 0.83 6.62
C ILE A 53 5.57 1.11 5.58
N THR A 54 5.97 1.39 4.34
CA THR A 54 5.07 1.43 3.19
C THR A 54 5.09 0.08 2.48
N THR A 55 3.92 -0.38 2.01
CA THR A 55 3.83 -1.63 1.25
C THR A 55 2.57 -1.65 0.38
N HIS A 56 2.67 -2.33 -0.76
CA HIS A 56 1.52 -2.66 -1.60
C HIS A 56 0.89 -4.02 -1.23
N TYR A 57 1.50 -4.79 -0.32
CA TYR A 57 0.95 -6.07 0.09
C TYR A 57 -0.21 -5.87 1.08
N GLY A 58 -1.30 -6.62 0.90
CA GLY A 58 -2.35 -6.71 1.91
C GLY A 58 -1.84 -7.45 3.15
N ILE A 59 -1.72 -6.75 4.28
CA ILE A 59 -1.19 -7.27 5.55
C ILE A 59 -2.32 -7.53 6.54
N ASP A 60 -2.39 -8.75 7.05
CA ASP A 60 -3.35 -9.20 8.06
C ASP A 60 -2.62 -9.52 9.38
N MET A 61 -2.06 -8.49 10.00
CA MET A 61 -1.32 -8.57 11.26
C MET A 61 -1.79 -7.50 12.23
N PRO A 62 -1.63 -7.69 13.56
CA PRO A 62 -2.07 -6.74 14.57
C PRO A 62 -1.12 -5.53 14.64
N CYS A 63 -1.22 -4.65 13.65
CA CYS A 63 -0.50 -3.38 13.60
C CYS A 63 -1.45 -2.25 13.19
N ARG A 64 -1.05 -1.01 13.50
CA ARG A 64 -1.77 0.18 13.04
C ARG A 64 -1.58 0.32 11.53
N LYS A 65 -2.68 0.30 10.79
CA LYS A 65 -2.68 0.38 9.32
C LYS A 65 -3.25 1.72 8.88
N LEU A 66 -2.48 2.43 8.07
CA LEU A 66 -2.87 3.69 7.47
C LEU A 66 -2.95 3.52 5.95
N ARG A 67 -3.92 4.17 5.33
CA ARG A 67 -3.99 4.31 3.88
C ARG A 67 -4.15 5.77 3.51
N VAL A 68 -3.77 6.10 2.27
CA VAL A 68 -4.18 7.36 1.65
C VAL A 68 -5.70 7.32 1.45
N LYS A 69 -6.38 8.39 1.84
CA LYS A 69 -7.85 8.50 1.71
C LYS A 69 -8.32 8.42 0.26
N GLY A 70 -7.48 8.87 -0.67
CA GLY A 70 -7.59 8.50 -2.08
C GLY A 70 -8.43 9.49 -2.88
N PHE A 71 -9.08 8.99 -3.92
CA PHE A 71 -9.76 9.81 -4.90
C PHE A 71 -10.98 10.53 -4.32
N THR A 72 -11.00 11.86 -4.46
CA THR A 72 -12.07 12.74 -4.00
C THR A 72 -13.01 13.07 -5.16
N GLU A 73 -14.31 13.03 -4.92
CA GLU A 73 -15.29 13.44 -5.93
C GLU A 73 -15.12 14.92 -6.30
N ASN A 74 -15.21 15.17 -7.60
CA ASN A 74 -15.07 16.50 -8.16
C ASN A 74 -16.32 17.34 -7.90
N LYS A 75 -16.30 18.08 -6.79
CA LYS A 75 -17.43 18.92 -6.36
C LYS A 75 -17.70 20.11 -7.31
N ASN A 76 -16.75 20.46 -8.18
CA ASN A 76 -16.81 21.66 -9.01
C ASN A 76 -17.09 21.37 -10.50
N ASN A 77 -17.42 20.13 -10.87
CA ASN A 77 -17.60 19.70 -12.27
C ASN A 77 -16.39 20.00 -13.19
N GLU A 78 -15.18 20.12 -12.63
CA GLU A 78 -13.98 20.34 -13.45
C GLU A 78 -13.71 19.13 -14.34
N LYS A 79 -13.20 19.33 -15.55
CA LYS A 79 -12.79 18.17 -16.36
C LYS A 79 -11.50 17.61 -15.78
N ILE A 80 -11.53 16.36 -15.32
CA ILE A 80 -10.32 15.68 -14.86
C ILE A 80 -9.51 15.24 -16.08
N THR A 81 -8.24 15.57 -16.08
CA THR A 81 -7.25 15.24 -17.09
C THR A 81 -6.06 14.55 -16.43
N ILE A 82 -5.16 14.00 -17.23
CA ILE A 82 -3.91 13.42 -16.72
C ILE A 82 -3.09 14.47 -15.95
N ASP A 83 -3.15 15.73 -16.38
CA ASP A 83 -2.35 16.81 -15.78
C ASP A 83 -2.88 17.26 -14.42
N ASN A 84 -4.19 17.19 -14.17
CA ASN A 84 -4.81 17.70 -12.95
C ASN A 84 -5.29 16.60 -11.98
N ILE A 85 -5.14 15.31 -12.33
CA ILE A 85 -5.68 14.21 -11.54
C ILE A 85 -5.16 14.19 -10.09
N ASN A 86 -3.89 14.56 -9.89
CA ASN A 86 -3.29 14.62 -8.57
C ASN A 86 -3.99 15.64 -7.66
N SER A 87 -4.63 16.68 -8.21
CA SER A 87 -5.42 17.65 -7.45
C SER A 87 -6.74 17.08 -6.91
N PHE A 88 -7.16 15.92 -7.42
CA PHE A 88 -8.37 15.23 -6.98
C PHE A 88 -8.07 14.07 -6.01
N ILE A 89 -6.80 13.88 -5.61
CA ILE A 89 -6.42 12.86 -4.63
C ILE A 89 -6.24 13.53 -3.27
N ASP A 90 -7.01 13.07 -2.28
CA ASP A 90 -6.80 13.41 -0.88
C ASP A 90 -5.67 12.54 -0.32
N TYR A 91 -4.47 13.12 -0.27
CA TYR A 91 -3.25 12.47 0.23
C TYR A 91 -3.19 12.36 1.76
N SER A 92 -4.24 12.76 2.49
CA SER A 92 -4.30 12.55 3.94
C SER A 92 -4.35 11.05 4.27
N LEU A 93 -3.77 10.70 5.42
CA LEU A 93 -3.77 9.34 5.92
C LEU A 93 -4.97 9.09 6.83
N GLU A 94 -5.69 8.01 6.58
CA GLU A 94 -6.75 7.52 7.44
C GLU A 94 -6.44 6.10 7.93
N GLU A 95 -6.90 5.79 9.13
CA GLU A 95 -6.75 4.46 9.71
C GLU A 95 -7.76 3.51 9.08
N THR A 96 -7.32 2.31 8.73
CA THR A 96 -8.18 1.33 8.06
C THR A 96 -8.06 -0.05 8.69
N ALA A 97 -9.22 -0.68 8.90
CA ALA A 97 -9.31 -2.08 9.25
C ALA A 97 -9.35 -2.99 8.01
N GLU A 98 -9.51 -2.40 6.81
CA GLU A 98 -9.63 -3.14 5.57
C GLU A 98 -8.35 -3.95 5.30
N LYS A 99 -8.55 -5.15 4.76
CA LYS A 99 -7.47 -6.08 4.38
C LYS A 99 -7.05 -5.90 2.92
N GLU A 100 -7.92 -5.30 2.12
CA GLU A 100 -7.73 -5.11 0.69
C GLU A 100 -7.30 -3.68 0.37
N VAL A 101 -6.39 -3.57 -0.60
CA VAL A 101 -5.95 -2.28 -1.13
C VAL A 101 -7.02 -1.79 -2.13
N PRO A 102 -7.59 -0.59 -1.97
CA PRO A 102 -8.67 -0.11 -2.84
C PRO A 102 -8.23 -0.04 -4.31
N HIS A 103 -9.14 -0.42 -5.21
CA HIS A 103 -8.91 -0.47 -6.66
C HIS A 103 -9.05 0.91 -7.34
N GLU A 104 -8.28 1.90 -6.88
CA GLU A 104 -8.40 3.28 -7.38
C GLU A 104 -7.95 3.45 -8.84
N ALA A 105 -7.00 2.61 -9.31
CA ALA A 105 -6.43 2.71 -10.65
C ALA A 105 -7.48 2.60 -11.77
N ILE A 106 -8.53 1.79 -11.57
CA ILE A 106 -9.58 1.60 -12.58
C ILE A 106 -10.51 2.81 -12.62
N LYS A 107 -10.88 3.31 -11.43
CA LYS A 107 -11.72 4.51 -11.32
C LYS A 107 -11.01 5.71 -11.97
N ILE A 108 -9.72 5.85 -11.72
CA ILE A 108 -8.85 6.82 -12.39
C ILE A 108 -8.85 6.61 -13.90
N ALA A 109 -8.66 5.38 -14.37
CA ALA A 109 -8.66 5.06 -15.80
C ALA A 109 -10.00 5.39 -16.49
N GLU A 110 -11.13 5.17 -15.82
CA GLU A 110 -12.46 5.58 -16.29
C GLU A 110 -12.56 7.11 -16.45
N ILE A 111 -12.08 7.84 -15.45
CA ILE A 111 -12.16 9.31 -15.40
C ILE A 111 -11.31 9.96 -16.50
N ILE A 112 -10.09 9.45 -16.75
CA ILE A 112 -9.21 10.00 -17.79
C ILE A 112 -9.60 9.55 -19.21
N GLY A 113 -10.65 8.74 -19.34
CA GLY A 113 -11.20 8.33 -20.63
C GLY A 113 -10.45 7.17 -21.29
N VAL A 114 -9.88 6.24 -20.52
CA VAL A 114 -9.37 4.98 -21.07
C VAL A 114 -10.50 4.25 -21.80
N ASN A 115 -10.17 3.59 -22.91
CA ASN A 115 -11.14 2.93 -23.78
C ASN A 115 -12.06 1.95 -23.01
N ALA A 116 -13.38 2.10 -23.17
CA ALA A 116 -14.37 1.31 -22.46
C ALA A 116 -14.25 -0.21 -22.68
N ALA A 117 -13.86 -0.66 -23.88
CA ALA A 117 -13.68 -2.08 -24.17
C ALA A 117 -12.46 -2.66 -23.44
N ILE A 118 -11.41 -1.86 -23.20
CA ILE A 118 -10.28 -2.25 -22.35
C ILE A 118 -10.72 -2.30 -20.89
N LEU A 119 -11.42 -1.28 -20.40
CA LEU A 119 -11.92 -1.24 -19.02
C LEU A 119 -12.86 -2.41 -18.70
N GLU A 120 -13.75 -2.78 -19.62
CA GLU A 120 -14.63 -3.94 -19.45
C GLU A 120 -13.83 -5.25 -19.34
N ARG A 121 -12.78 -5.41 -20.16
CA ARG A 121 -11.89 -6.58 -20.08
C ARG A 121 -11.12 -6.59 -18.77
N THR A 122 -10.57 -5.46 -18.34
CA THR A 122 -9.85 -5.34 -17.06
C THR A 122 -10.75 -5.76 -15.90
N LYS A 123 -11.98 -5.23 -15.82
CA LYS A 123 -12.95 -5.57 -14.76
C LYS A 123 -13.29 -7.06 -14.69
N LYS A 124 -13.19 -7.81 -15.79
CA LYS A 124 -13.39 -9.28 -15.79
C LYS A 124 -12.28 -10.00 -15.02
N TYR A 125 -11.03 -9.54 -15.11
CA TYR A 125 -9.91 -10.16 -14.41
C TYR A 125 -9.95 -9.89 -12.90
N LEU A 126 -10.41 -8.72 -12.44
CA LEU A 126 -10.53 -8.44 -11.01
C LEU A 126 -11.60 -9.27 -10.30
N LYS A 127 -12.72 -9.57 -10.97
CA LYS A 127 -13.78 -10.39 -10.38
C LYS A 127 -13.34 -11.82 -10.09
N ASN A 128 -12.27 -12.29 -10.73
CA ASN A 128 -11.74 -13.63 -10.56
C ASN A 128 -10.69 -13.74 -9.44
N ASP A 129 -10.23 -12.62 -8.88
CA ASP A 129 -9.26 -12.61 -7.76
C ASP A 129 -9.95 -12.58 -6.37
N VAL A 130 -11.29 -12.48 -6.31
CA VAL A 130 -12.10 -12.42 -5.08
C VAL A 130 -12.81 -13.77 -4.80
N GLN A 131 -12.22 -14.89 -5.19
CA GLN A 131 -12.79 -16.24 -4.98
C GLN A 131 -11.94 -17.10 -4.04
#